data_AF-S0EZD5-F1
#
_entry.id   AF-S0EZD5-F1
#
_cell.length_a   1.000
_cell.length_b   1.000
_cell.length_c   1.000
_cell.angle_alpha   90.00
_cell.angle_beta   90.00
_cell.angle_gamma   90.00
#
_symmetry.space_group_name_H-M   'P 1'
#
loop_
_entity.id
_entity.type
_entity.pdbx_description
1 polymer ?
#
loop_
_entity_poly.entity_id
_entity_poly.type
_entity_poly.pdbx_seq_one_letter_code
_entity_poly.pdbx_strand_id
1 'polypeptide(L)'
;MSSSQQYQAEIPKRIRLTRREKEILSLIGEGHPSKRVAEMLFVSKRTVDFHLDNIYHKLHVKNRLQALQLARRLGLLSASEVGDSGVGLEEP
;
A
#
# COMPACT_ATOMS: atom_id res chain seq x y z
N MET A 1 -31.25 20.21 31.93
CA MET A 1 -31.19 18.75 31.73
C MET A 1 -31.99 18.39 30.48
N SER A 2 -31.33 18.19 29.35
CA SER A 2 -31.77 17.26 28.29
C SER A 2 -30.72 17.19 27.19
N SER A 3 -30.21 15.97 27.00
CA SER A 3 -29.77 15.39 25.73
C SER A 3 -28.55 16.05 25.09
N SER A 4 -27.30 15.65 25.40
CA SER A 4 -26.76 14.28 25.27
C SER A 4 -27.16 13.62 23.96
N GLN A 5 -26.61 14.08 22.83
CA GLN A 5 -26.05 13.22 21.79
C GLN A 5 -25.50 14.07 20.64
N GLN A 6 -24.29 14.60 20.83
CA GLN A 6 -23.43 14.84 19.68
C GLN A 6 -22.92 13.47 19.23
N TYR A 7 -23.61 12.87 18.26
CA TYR A 7 -23.06 11.79 17.44
C TYR A 7 -21.78 12.34 16.82
N GLN A 8 -20.62 12.01 17.42
CA GLN A 8 -19.34 12.29 16.79
C GLN A 8 -19.32 11.47 15.51
N ALA A 9 -19.55 12.17 14.40
CA ALA A 9 -19.53 11.62 13.06
C ALA A 9 -18.30 10.73 12.90
N GLU A 10 -18.56 9.48 12.53
CA GLU A 10 -17.57 8.44 12.29
C GLU A 10 -16.53 8.99 11.32
N ILE A 11 -15.36 9.35 11.83
CA ILE A 11 -14.25 9.80 11.00
C ILE A 11 -13.97 8.64 10.03
N PRO A 12 -14.05 8.85 8.71
CA PRO A 12 -13.84 7.77 7.75
C PRO A 12 -12.48 7.15 8.08
N LYS A 13 -12.47 5.84 8.36
CA LYS A 13 -11.29 5.09 8.77
C LYS A 13 -10.12 5.51 7.90
N ARG A 14 -9.20 6.31 8.43
CA ARG A 14 -7.93 6.59 7.75
C ARG A 14 -7.26 5.24 7.59
N ILE A 15 -7.24 4.71 6.38
CA ILE A 15 -6.58 3.44 6.09
C ILE A 15 -5.11 3.62 6.46
N ARG A 16 -4.70 3.00 7.58
CA ARG A 16 -3.36 3.08 8.12
C ARG A 16 -2.67 1.75 7.88
N LEU A 17 -1.75 1.75 6.93
CA LEU A 17 -0.78 0.69 6.76
C LEU A 17 0.30 0.81 7.84
N THR A 18 0.72 -0.33 8.38
CA THR A 18 1.88 -0.44 9.26
C THR A 18 3.15 -0.09 8.48
N ARG A 19 4.25 0.20 9.19
CA ARG A 19 5.53 0.50 8.55
C ARG A 19 5.96 -0.60 7.57
N ARG A 20 5.84 -1.86 7.99
CA ARG A 20 6.23 -3.02 7.16
C ARG A 20 5.35 -3.18 5.93
N GLU A 21 4.05 -2.94 6.07
CA GLU A 21 3.12 -2.98 4.95
C GLU A 21 3.41 -1.86 3.92
N LYS A 22 3.72 -0.65 4.38
CA LYS A 22 4.14 0.45 3.48
C LYS A 22 5.42 0.12 2.73
N GLU A 23 6.41 -0.43 3.44
CA GLU A 23 7.70 -0.82 2.87
C GLU A 23 7.52 -1.88 1.78
N ILE A 24 6.75 -2.94 2.07
CA ILE A 24 6.40 -3.96 1.07
C ILE A 24 5.66 -3.34 -0.13
N LEU A 25 4.67 -2.49 0.13
CA LEU A 25 3.89 -1.87 -0.94
C LEU A 25 4.72 -0.92 -1.80
N SER A 26 5.71 -0.23 -1.23
CA SER A 26 6.66 0.62 -1.96
C SER A 26 7.52 -0.20 -2.91
N LEU A 27 8.15 -1.26 -2.41
CA LEU A 27 9.01 -2.13 -3.22
C LEU A 27 8.23 -2.81 -4.35
N ILE A 28 6.98 -3.21 -4.08
CA ILE A 28 6.08 -3.72 -5.12
C ILE A 28 5.73 -2.62 -6.13
N GLY A 29 5.58 -1.37 -5.69
CA GLY A 29 5.31 -0.19 -6.53
C GLY A 29 6.49 0.20 -7.42
N GLU A 30 7.71 -0.07 -6.97
CA GLU A 30 8.96 0.06 -7.73
C GLU A 30 9.14 -1.07 -8.78
N GLY A 31 8.24 -2.06 -8.79
CA GLY A 31 8.25 -3.17 -9.75
C GLY A 31 8.99 -4.42 -9.26
N HIS A 32 9.43 -4.48 -8.01
CA HIS A 32 10.05 -5.68 -7.47
C HIS A 32 9.02 -6.81 -7.28
N PRO A 33 9.30 -8.05 -7.71
CA PRO A 33 8.42 -9.19 -7.44
C PRO A 33 8.48 -9.59 -5.95
N SER A 34 7.43 -10.23 -5.43
CA SER A 34 7.35 -10.64 -4.00
C SER A 34 8.55 -11.44 -3.52
N LYS A 35 9.19 -12.24 -4.40
CA LYS A 35 10.41 -12.98 -4.09
C LYS A 35 11.60 -12.05 -3.81
N ARG A 36 11.81 -11.02 -4.63
CA ARG A 36 12.86 -10.02 -4.44
C ARG A 36 12.60 -9.16 -3.22
N VAL A 37 11.34 -8.77 -3.01
CA VAL A 37 10.93 -8.06 -1.78
C VAL A 37 11.26 -8.90 -0.54
N ALA A 38 10.98 -10.21 -0.58
CA ALA A 38 11.30 -11.12 0.52
C ALA A 38 12.82 -11.17 0.80
N GLU A 39 13.64 -11.27 -0.25
CA GLU A 39 15.11 -11.21 -0.16
C GLU A 39 15.59 -9.88 0.45
N MET A 40 15.11 -8.74 -0.05
CA MET A 40 15.49 -7.39 0.41
C MET A 40 15.11 -7.15 1.88
N LEU A 41 13.99 -7.72 2.30
CA LEU A 41 13.44 -7.56 3.64
C LEU A 41 13.89 -8.67 4.61
N PHE A 42 14.74 -9.60 4.17
CA PHE A 42 15.21 -10.76 4.93
C PHE A 42 14.06 -11.60 5.54
N VAL A 43 12.99 -11.80 4.78
CA VAL A 43 11.82 -12.60 5.17
C VAL A 43 11.50 -13.65 4.11
N SER A 44 10.56 -14.56 4.41
CA SER A 44 10.08 -15.52 3.42
C SER A 44 9.08 -14.90 2.44
N LYS A 45 8.98 -15.45 1.22
CA LYS A 45 7.93 -15.06 0.26
C LYS A 45 6.53 -15.17 0.89
N ARG A 46 6.30 -16.22 1.68
CA ARG A 46 5.04 -16.44 2.40
C ARG A 46 4.71 -15.29 3.36
N THR A 47 5.72 -14.73 4.03
CA THR A 47 5.56 -13.57 4.92
C THR A 47 5.17 -12.33 4.12
N VAL A 48 5.77 -12.10 2.95
CA VAL A 48 5.41 -10.99 2.06
C VAL A 48 3.97 -11.16 1.56
N ASP A 49 3.59 -12.35 1.10
CA ASP A 49 2.24 -12.65 0.64
C ASP A 49 1.20 -12.42 1.76
N PHE A 50 1.49 -12.83 3.00
CA PHE A 50 0.65 -12.55 4.16
C PHE A 50 0.48 -11.04 4.43
N HIS A 51 1.56 -10.26 4.30
CA HIS A 51 1.46 -8.81 4.43
C HIS A 51 0.66 -8.19 3.27
N LEU A 52 0.79 -8.69 2.05
CA LEU A 52 0.01 -8.25 0.90
C LEU A 52 -1.48 -8.52 1.08
N ASP A 53 -1.85 -9.69 1.59
CA ASP A 53 -3.25 -10.00 1.90
C ASP A 53 -3.83 -9.02 2.93
N ASN A 54 -3.07 -8.72 3.99
CA ASN A 54 -3.48 -7.73 4.98
C ASN A 54 -3.61 -6.31 4.38
N ILE A 55 -2.69 -5.93 3.48
CA ILE A 55 -2.78 -4.67 2.73
C ILE A 55 -4.05 -4.65 1.90
N TYR A 56 -4.35 -5.72 1.15
CA TYR A 56 -5.53 -5.82 0.31
C TYR A 56 -6.82 -5.74 1.10
N HIS A 57 -6.88 -6.42 2.25
CA HIS A 57 -8.00 -6.32 3.19
C HIS A 57 -8.17 -4.90 3.74
N LYS A 58 -7.09 -4.23 4.13
CA LYS A 58 -7.13 -2.85 4.64
C LYS A 58 -7.51 -1.82 3.59
N LEU A 59 -7.06 -2.03 2.35
CA LEU A 59 -7.33 -1.17 1.21
C LEU A 59 -8.65 -1.52 0.51
N HIS A 60 -9.30 -2.62 0.87
CA HIS A 60 -10.50 -3.15 0.21
C HIS A 60 -10.31 -3.35 -1.30
N VAL A 61 -9.14 -3.86 -1.69
CA VAL A 61 -8.77 -4.13 -3.09
C VAL A 61 -8.55 -5.62 -3.31
N LYS A 62 -8.58 -6.06 -4.57
CA LYS A 62 -8.39 -7.49 -4.92
C LYS A 62 -7.04 -7.78 -5.55
N ASN A 63 -6.42 -6.78 -6.16
CA ASN A 63 -5.24 -6.96 -7.01
C ASN A 63 -4.11 -6.01 -6.61
N ARG A 64 -2.87 -6.44 -6.83
CA ARG A 64 -1.66 -5.60 -6.61
C ARG A 64 -1.76 -4.24 -7.28
N LEU A 65 -2.28 -4.18 -8.51
CA LEU A 65 -2.40 -2.94 -9.27
C LEU A 65 -3.38 -1.98 -8.62
N GLN A 66 -4.53 -2.48 -8.14
CA GLN A 66 -5.51 -1.69 -7.41
C GLN A 66 -4.93 -1.19 -6.08
N ALA A 67 -4.18 -2.03 -5.37
CA ALA A 67 -3.49 -1.64 -4.14
C ALA A 67 -2.51 -0.49 -4.38
N LEU A 68 -1.70 -0.57 -5.45
CA LEU A 68 -0.76 0.47 -5.83
C LEU A 68 -1.48 1.77 -6.23
N GLN A 69 -2.48 1.70 -7.11
CA GLN A 69 -3.26 2.87 -7.53
C GLN A 69 -3.92 3.55 -6.34
N LEU A 70 -4.55 2.78 -5.45
CA LEU A 70 -5.21 3.33 -4.27
C LEU A 70 -4.19 3.89 -3.27
N ALA A 71 -3.07 3.21 -3.05
CA ALA A 71 -2.02 3.70 -2.16
C ALA A 71 -1.36 4.99 -2.66
N ARG A 72 -1.20 5.15 -3.98
CA ARG A 72 -0.78 6.43 -4.60
C ARG A 72 -1.84 7.51 -4.38
N ARG A 73 -3.12 7.20 -4.64
CA ARG A 73 -4.24 8.15 -4.46
C ARG A 73 -4.41 8.59 -3.00
N LEU A 74 -4.15 7.69 -2.05
CA LEU A 74 -4.25 7.96 -0.61
C LEU A 74 -2.96 8.58 -0.03
N GLY A 75 -1.91 8.77 -0.83
CA GLY A 75 -0.61 9.28 -0.34
C GLY A 75 0.06 8.36 0.69
N LEU A 76 -0.22 7.06 0.64
CA LEU A 76 0.32 6.07 1.57
C LEU A 76 1.74 5.62 1.22
N LEU A 77 2.13 5.83 -0.04
CA LEU A 77 3.50 5.69 -0.51
C LEU A 77 4.19 7.03 -0.30
N SER A 78 5.22 7.04 0.55
CA SER A 78 6.05 8.21 0.74
C SER A 78 6.77 8.49 -0.57
N ALA A 79 6.31 9.49 -1.31
CA ALA A 79 7.05 10.08 -2.41
C ALA A 79 8.26 10.83 -1.81
N SER A 80 9.28 10.09 -1.39
CA SER A 80 10.63 10.64 -1.44
C SER A 80 11.13 10.26 -2.83
N GLU A 81 11.26 11.27 -3.68
CA GLU A 81 11.80 11.21 -5.04
C GLU A 81 10.80 10.73 -6.10
N VAL A 82 9.93 11.66 -6.48
CA VAL A 82 9.41 11.75 -7.85
C VAL A 82 10.61 11.83 -8.79
N GLY A 83 11.11 10.68 -9.21
CA GLY A 83 11.78 10.52 -10.48
C GLY A 83 10.70 10.30 -11.53
N ASP A 84 10.07 11.39 -11.97
CA ASP A 84 9.48 11.46 -13.30
C ASP A 84 10.64 11.34 -14.30
N SER A 85 11.05 10.10 -14.56
CA SER A 85 11.99 9.77 -15.62
C SER A 85 11.26 8.84 -16.56
N GLY A 86 10.55 9.43 -17.52
CA GLY A 86 10.07 8.71 -18.67
C GLY A 86 11.21 8.00 -19.39
N VAL A 87 11.05 6.70 -19.60
CA VAL A 87 11.56 5.92 -20.73
C VAL A 87 10.58 4.74 -20.84
N GLY A 88 9.68 4.75 -21.82
CA GLY A 88 10.00 4.23 -23.14
C GLY A 88 9.39 2.84 -23.23
N LEU A 89 8.13 2.78 -23.68
CA LEU A 89 7.54 1.53 -24.17
C LEU A 89 8.34 1.15 -25.43
N GLU A 90 9.34 0.28 -25.28
CA GLU A 90 9.83 -0.54 -26.39
C GLU A 90 8.95 -1.79 -26.42
N GLU A 91 7.89 -1.71 -27.21
CA GLU A 91 7.22 -2.90 -27.76
C GLU A 91 7.92 -3.22 -29.11
N PRO A 92 8.21 -4.51 -29.40
CA PRO A 92 8.91 -4.94 -30.60
C PRO A 92 8.10 -4.80 -31.90
#